data_AF-A0A928ZNA3-F1
#
_entry.id   AF-A0A928ZNA3-F1
#
_cell.length_a   1.000
_cell.length_b   1.000
_cell.length_c   1.000
_cell.angle_alpha   90.00
_cell.angle_beta   90.00
_cell.angle_gamma   90.00
#
_symmetry.space_group_name_H-M   'P 1'
#
loop_
_entity.id
_entity.type
_entity.pdbx_description
1 polymer ?
#
loop_
_entity_poly.entity_id
_entity_poly.type
_entity_poly.pdbx_seq_one_letter_code
_entity_poly.pdbx_strand_id
1 'polypeptide(L)'
;MTTTPDPLAAPPGSDSRAQPDRVFYAAGVLLDAPDFAAEQLYHRGRLARSLAYLHGSGTISGLKVLFQGAVAPGEFGLIDPDDPTSEQVFPDGREARILVQPGLAVDRLGRLIEVPGAACLRLQPWLEDLRDSKTEAELDTFVHPQSGEADTTISRGNSATPISVSGGNRGIVADIFIRFRICEAGGRTPAFASGPFDATDANVPARLRDAYELSLRPRAEDTANLGNVLPRSPWADATDLQSLQSAVFETWEETSAGWTSESPNPRAEHASGQDTTDLFLARLLIVTPEDDSPPTAQVDNYSRSFVYPSGAIARWQEINRPSP
;
A
#
# COMPACT_ATOMS: atom_id res chain seq x y z
N MET A 1 -11.52 15.81 5.57
CA MET A 1 -11.18 14.87 6.66
C MET A 1 -10.01 15.46 7.42
N THR A 2 -10.23 15.89 8.66
CA THR A 2 -9.13 16.23 9.58
C THR A 2 -8.46 14.92 9.98
N THR A 3 -7.17 14.78 9.68
CA THR A 3 -6.39 13.60 10.04
C THR A 3 -5.63 13.91 11.31
N THR A 4 -6.02 13.30 12.43
CA THR A 4 -5.15 13.25 13.61
C THR A 4 -3.81 12.67 13.18
N PRO A 5 -2.68 13.36 13.41
CA PRO A 5 -1.37 12.86 13.01
C PRO A 5 -1.08 11.54 13.74
N ASP A 6 -0.53 10.56 13.03
CA ASP A 6 -0.14 9.29 13.62
C ASP A 6 1.16 9.47 14.41
N PRO A 7 1.18 9.23 15.74
CA PRO A 7 2.39 9.40 16.54
C PRO A 7 3.54 8.48 16.13
N LEU A 8 3.27 7.40 15.38
CA LEU A 8 4.31 6.52 14.84
C LEU A 8 4.99 7.07 13.57
N ALA A 9 4.37 8.04 12.89
CA ALA A 9 4.93 8.64 11.68
C ALA A 9 6.04 9.66 11.97
N ALA A 10 6.21 10.09 13.22
CA ALA A 10 7.21 11.07 13.60
C ALA A 10 8.65 10.53 13.43
N PRO A 11 9.60 11.34 12.94
CA PRO A 11 10.99 10.94 12.73
C PRO A 11 11.65 10.46 14.02
N PRO A 12 12.42 9.36 13.98
CA PRO A 12 13.21 8.90 15.10
C PRO A 12 14.16 10.00 15.63
N GLY A 13 14.17 10.22 16.95
CA GLY A 13 15.01 11.25 17.57
C GLY A 13 14.50 12.69 17.41
N SER A 14 13.39 12.92 16.71
CA SER A 14 12.73 14.23 16.73
C SER A 14 12.08 14.48 18.09
N ASP A 15 12.09 15.74 18.56
CA ASP A 15 11.35 16.15 19.76
C ASP A 15 9.84 15.87 19.65
N SER A 16 9.33 15.74 18.42
CA SER A 16 7.95 15.38 18.10
C SER A 16 7.64 13.88 18.17
N ARG A 17 8.66 12.99 18.19
CA ARG A 17 8.44 11.55 18.31
C ARG A 17 8.42 11.18 19.78
N ALA A 18 7.21 11.01 20.31
CA ALA A 18 7.03 10.45 21.63
C ALA A 18 7.68 9.05 21.71
N GLN A 19 8.56 8.86 22.70
CA GLN A 19 9.15 7.55 22.94
C GLN A 19 8.04 6.62 23.44
N PRO A 20 7.97 5.36 22.94
CA PRO A 20 7.03 4.37 23.46
C PRO A 20 7.56 3.89 24.81
N ASP A 21 7.49 4.76 25.81
CA ASP A 21 7.85 4.49 27.19
C ASP A 21 6.66 3.88 27.92
N ARG A 22 6.95 2.92 28.80
CA ARG A 22 5.90 2.26 29.57
C ARG A 22 5.52 3.12 30.77
N VAL A 23 4.23 3.42 30.90
CA VAL A 23 3.67 4.05 32.09
C VAL A 23 3.92 3.18 33.32
N PHE A 24 4.37 3.79 34.41
CA PHE A 24 4.59 3.12 35.69
C PHE A 24 3.45 3.44 36.65
N TYR A 25 2.60 2.44 36.93
CA TYR A 25 1.50 2.57 37.88
C TYR A 25 1.95 2.27 39.31
N ALA A 26 1.61 3.16 40.24
CA ALA A 26 1.83 2.97 41.67
C ALA A 26 0.65 3.50 42.49
N ALA A 27 0.46 2.96 43.69
CA ALA A 27 -0.59 3.42 44.59
C ALA A 27 -0.39 4.90 44.93
N GLY A 28 -1.46 5.69 44.79
CA GLY A 28 -1.43 7.13 45.03
C GLY A 28 -1.07 8.01 43.82
N VAL A 29 -0.77 7.41 42.66
CA VAL A 29 -0.63 8.16 41.39
C VAL A 29 -2.00 8.56 40.87
N LEU A 30 -2.14 9.82 40.45
CA LEU A 30 -3.32 10.32 39.75
C LEU A 30 -3.12 10.14 38.25
N LEU A 31 -4.10 9.50 37.59
CA LEU A 31 -4.05 9.24 36.16
C LEU A 31 -4.66 10.39 35.36
N ASP A 32 -4.03 10.75 34.25
CA ASP A 32 -4.53 11.74 33.31
C ASP A 32 -4.54 11.25 31.85
N ALA A 33 -4.97 12.12 30.93
CA ALA A 33 -5.02 11.79 29.51
C ALA A 33 -3.63 11.46 28.90
N PRO A 34 -2.55 12.21 29.19
CA PRO A 34 -1.19 11.85 28.84
C PRO A 34 -0.79 10.42 29.20
N ASP A 35 -1.14 9.93 30.40
CA ASP A 35 -0.82 8.55 30.81
C ASP A 35 -1.44 7.52 29.83
N PHE A 36 -2.72 7.66 29.52
CA PHE A 36 -3.38 6.74 28.58
C PHE A 36 -2.84 6.86 27.15
N ALA A 37 -2.49 8.08 26.71
CA ALA A 37 -1.87 8.28 25.41
C ALA A 37 -0.48 7.62 25.33
N ALA A 38 0.31 7.73 26.39
CA ALA A 38 1.62 7.08 26.50
C ALA A 38 1.48 5.55 26.53
N GLU A 39 0.52 4.99 27.26
CA GLU A 39 0.26 3.55 27.29
C GLU A 39 -0.16 3.02 25.90
N GLN A 40 -1.06 3.71 25.20
CA GLN A 40 -1.45 3.34 23.84
C GLN A 40 -0.26 3.40 22.87
N LEU A 41 0.55 4.46 22.96
CA LEU A 41 1.75 4.59 22.15
C LEU A 41 2.77 3.49 22.45
N TYR A 42 2.95 3.12 23.73
CA TYR A 42 3.80 2.00 24.14
C TYR A 42 3.39 0.71 23.43
N HIS A 43 2.12 0.33 23.52
CA HIS A 43 1.63 -0.91 22.92
C HIS A 43 1.66 -0.88 21.39
N ARG A 44 1.21 0.21 20.77
CA ARG A 44 1.24 0.38 19.31
C ARG A 44 2.67 0.38 18.78
N GLY A 45 3.58 1.11 19.43
CA GLY A 45 4.99 1.19 19.04
C GLY A 45 5.73 -0.14 19.22
N ARG A 46 5.46 -0.87 20.31
CA ARG A 46 6.02 -2.22 20.53
C ARG A 46 5.54 -3.20 19.47
N LEU A 47 4.24 -3.24 19.18
CA LEU A 47 3.68 -4.10 18.15
C LEU A 47 4.25 -3.75 16.77
N ALA A 48 4.25 -2.47 16.41
CA ALA A 48 4.74 -2.01 15.11
C ALA A 48 6.21 -2.38 14.90
N ARG A 49 7.07 -2.15 15.90
CA ARG A 49 8.46 -2.62 15.87
C ARG A 49 8.55 -4.14 15.70
N SER A 50 7.79 -4.90 16.47
CA SER A 50 7.81 -6.36 16.34
C SER A 50 7.43 -6.82 14.94
N LEU A 51 6.38 -6.25 14.34
CA LEU A 51 5.97 -6.58 12.98
C LEU A 51 7.03 -6.16 11.96
N ALA A 52 7.54 -4.94 12.03
CA ALA A 52 8.56 -4.44 11.10
C ALA A 52 9.83 -5.30 11.08
N TYR A 53 10.36 -5.70 12.24
CA TYR A 53 11.62 -6.46 12.30
C TYR A 53 11.45 -7.99 12.18
N LEU A 54 10.31 -8.57 12.58
CA LEU A 54 10.08 -10.01 12.43
C LEU A 54 9.62 -10.37 11.01
N HIS A 55 8.88 -9.48 10.37
CA HIS A 55 8.14 -9.78 9.15
C HIS A 55 8.48 -8.87 7.97
N GLY A 56 9.01 -7.67 8.23
CA GLY A 56 9.17 -6.64 7.22
C GLY A 56 7.84 -6.00 6.82
N SER A 57 7.87 -5.32 5.68
CA SER A 57 6.70 -4.65 5.08
C SER A 57 6.20 -5.43 3.87
N GLY A 58 4.89 -5.57 3.71
CA GLY A 58 4.30 -6.31 2.60
C GLY A 58 2.86 -6.73 2.84
N THR A 59 2.29 -7.43 1.84
CA THR A 59 0.99 -8.10 1.98
C THR A 59 1.15 -9.33 2.87
N ILE A 60 0.30 -9.47 3.89
CA ILE A 60 0.23 -10.67 4.75
C ILE A 60 -0.77 -11.67 4.19
N SER A 61 -1.96 -11.20 3.82
CA SER A 61 -3.06 -12.04 3.34
C SER A 61 -4.03 -11.24 2.48
N GLY A 62 -4.57 -11.84 1.42
CA GLY A 62 -5.54 -11.19 0.54
C GLY A 62 -4.95 -10.02 -0.25
N LEU A 63 -5.70 -8.92 -0.35
CA LEU A 63 -5.31 -7.70 -1.09
C LEU A 63 -4.99 -7.95 -2.57
N LYS A 64 -5.57 -8.99 -3.18
CA LYS A 64 -5.41 -9.23 -4.59
C LYS A 64 -6.10 -8.12 -5.36
N VAL A 65 -5.39 -7.60 -6.36
CA VAL A 65 -5.88 -6.57 -7.26
C VAL A 65 -6.44 -7.26 -8.48
N LEU A 66 -7.67 -6.91 -8.84
CA LEU A 66 -8.37 -7.46 -9.99
C LEU A 66 -8.88 -6.32 -10.87
N PHE A 67 -8.83 -6.53 -12.18
CA PHE A 67 -9.49 -5.65 -13.13
C PHE A 67 -10.93 -6.14 -13.35
N GLN A 68 -11.88 -5.21 -13.30
CA GLN A 68 -13.27 -5.43 -13.67
C GLN A 68 -13.62 -4.57 -14.87
N GLY A 69 -13.85 -5.22 -16.01
CA GLY A 69 -14.26 -4.54 -17.24
C GLY A 69 -15.61 -3.85 -17.11
N ALA A 70 -15.83 -2.86 -17.99
CA ALA A 70 -17.13 -2.22 -18.13
C ALA A 70 -18.19 -3.23 -18.64
N VAL A 71 -19.44 -3.00 -18.28
CA VAL A 71 -20.62 -3.78 -18.67
C VAL A 71 -21.67 -2.78 -19.13
N ALA A 72 -22.24 -2.98 -20.32
CA ALA A 72 -23.28 -2.09 -20.80
C ALA A 72 -24.59 -2.27 -20.01
N PRO A 73 -25.48 -1.26 -19.96
CA PRO A 73 -26.79 -1.39 -19.35
C PRO A 73 -27.59 -2.58 -19.91
N GLY A 74 -28.07 -3.45 -19.02
CA GLY A 74 -28.83 -4.65 -19.36
C GLY A 74 -28.00 -5.87 -19.73
N GLU A 75 -26.66 -5.78 -19.74
CA GLU A 75 -25.78 -6.91 -20.04
C GLU A 75 -25.35 -7.69 -18.79
N PHE A 76 -24.84 -8.91 -19.01
CA PHE A 76 -24.25 -9.74 -17.98
C PHE A 76 -22.80 -9.32 -17.70
N GLY A 77 -22.40 -9.40 -16.43
CA GLY A 77 -21.00 -9.25 -16.05
C GLY A 77 -20.67 -9.98 -14.75
N LEU A 78 -19.37 -10.14 -14.50
CA LEU A 78 -18.86 -10.79 -13.28
C LEU A 78 -18.92 -9.83 -12.07
N ILE A 79 -19.46 -10.34 -10.97
CA ILE A 79 -19.46 -9.71 -9.64
C ILE A 79 -18.06 -9.82 -9.00
N ASP A 80 -17.46 -11.01 -9.09
CA ASP A 80 -16.09 -11.31 -8.65
C ASP A 80 -15.27 -11.84 -9.84
N PRO A 81 -14.19 -11.16 -10.26
CA PRO A 81 -13.38 -11.61 -11.39
C PRO A 81 -12.68 -12.95 -11.16
N ASP A 82 -12.49 -13.36 -9.90
CA ASP A 82 -11.86 -14.64 -9.57
C ASP A 82 -12.85 -15.81 -9.52
N ASP A 83 -14.17 -15.53 -9.51
CA ASP A 83 -15.22 -16.54 -9.59
C ASP A 83 -15.97 -16.44 -10.91
N PRO A 84 -15.67 -17.29 -11.90
CA PRO A 84 -16.32 -17.24 -13.21
C PRO A 84 -17.82 -17.61 -13.15
N THR A 85 -18.32 -18.10 -12.01
CA THR A 85 -19.73 -18.40 -11.82
C THR A 85 -20.52 -17.22 -11.24
N SER A 86 -19.84 -16.15 -10.85
CA SER A 86 -20.42 -14.98 -10.18
C SER A 86 -21.03 -13.97 -11.16
N GLU A 87 -21.89 -14.41 -12.07
CA GLU A 87 -22.50 -13.55 -13.09
C GLU A 87 -23.84 -12.95 -12.65
N GLN A 88 -24.08 -11.68 -13.00
CA GLN A 88 -25.38 -11.05 -12.88
C GLN A 88 -25.65 -10.07 -14.02
N VAL A 89 -26.93 -9.76 -14.25
CA VAL A 89 -27.35 -8.65 -15.12
C VAL A 89 -27.13 -7.32 -14.40
N PHE A 90 -26.59 -6.33 -15.10
CA PHE A 90 -26.42 -4.96 -14.60
C PHE A 90 -27.40 -4.01 -15.30
N PRO A 91 -28.58 -3.71 -14.72
CA PRO A 91 -29.60 -2.88 -15.38
C PRO A 91 -29.09 -1.49 -15.80
N ASP A 92 -28.29 -0.86 -14.94
CA ASP A 92 -27.72 0.47 -15.17
C ASP A 92 -26.30 0.41 -15.78
N GLY A 93 -25.82 -0.79 -16.09
CA GLY A 93 -24.45 -1.04 -16.51
C GLY A 93 -23.45 -0.92 -15.36
N ARG A 94 -22.17 -1.00 -15.70
CA ARG A 94 -21.04 -0.83 -14.78
C ARG A 94 -19.85 -0.29 -15.55
N GLU A 95 -19.18 0.69 -15.00
CA GLU A 95 -17.91 1.18 -15.57
C GLU A 95 -16.73 0.22 -15.28
N ALA A 96 -15.63 0.44 -16.00
CA ALA A 96 -14.37 -0.24 -15.71
C ALA A 96 -13.80 0.24 -14.36
N ARG A 97 -13.36 -0.71 -13.53
CA ARG A 97 -12.83 -0.42 -12.20
C ARG A 97 -11.75 -1.41 -11.78
N ILE A 98 -10.90 -0.97 -10.86
CA ILE A 98 -9.94 -1.82 -10.18
C ILE A 98 -10.51 -2.20 -8.82
N LEU A 99 -10.50 -3.50 -8.54
CA LEU A 99 -10.98 -4.06 -7.28
C LEU A 99 -9.79 -4.56 -6.46
N VAL A 100 -9.62 -4.03 -5.25
CA VAL A 100 -8.70 -4.58 -4.25
C VAL A 100 -9.51 -5.45 -3.30
N GLN A 101 -9.28 -6.75 -3.32
CA GLN A 101 -9.95 -7.69 -2.43
C GLN A 101 -9.61 -7.42 -0.95
N PRO A 102 -10.46 -7.86 0.00
CA PRO A 102 -10.17 -7.76 1.43
C PRO A 102 -8.82 -8.39 1.78
N GLY A 103 -8.19 -7.90 2.84
CA GLY A 103 -6.92 -8.45 3.30
C GLY A 103 -6.19 -7.58 4.30
N LEU A 104 -4.95 -7.99 4.58
CA LEU A 104 -4.10 -7.42 5.61
C LEU A 104 -2.70 -7.19 5.06
N ALA A 105 -2.12 -6.05 5.41
CA ALA A 105 -0.74 -5.70 5.11
C ALA A 105 -0.04 -5.09 6.31
N VAL A 106 1.29 -5.05 6.25
CA VAL A 106 2.16 -4.29 7.16
C VAL A 106 2.94 -3.29 6.34
N ASP A 107 2.90 -2.03 6.74
CA ASP A 107 3.71 -0.99 6.10
C ASP A 107 5.14 -0.94 6.65
N ARG A 108 5.92 0.02 6.16
CA ARG A 108 7.33 0.18 6.54
C ARG A 108 7.55 0.62 7.98
N LEU A 109 6.53 1.17 8.64
CA LEU A 109 6.58 1.54 10.05
C LEU A 109 6.14 0.39 10.96
N GLY A 110 5.68 -0.73 10.38
CA GLY A 110 5.13 -1.86 11.11
C GLY A 110 3.65 -1.73 11.44
N ARG A 111 2.95 -0.72 10.89
CA ARG A 111 1.52 -0.53 11.13
C ARG A 111 0.73 -1.53 10.32
N LEU A 112 -0.33 -2.08 10.93
CA LEU A 112 -1.26 -2.97 10.25
C LEU A 112 -2.24 -2.14 9.41
N ILE A 113 -2.39 -2.54 8.15
CA ILE A 113 -3.38 -1.98 7.24
C ILE A 113 -4.39 -3.08 6.94
N GLU A 114 -5.60 -2.93 7.48
CA GLU A 114 -6.71 -3.85 7.26
C GLU A 114 -7.69 -3.28 6.23
N VAL A 115 -7.99 -4.06 5.21
CA VAL A 115 -9.04 -3.81 4.22
C VAL A 115 -10.16 -4.82 4.51
N PRO A 116 -11.19 -4.44 5.28
CA PRO A 116 -12.20 -5.38 5.75
C PRO A 116 -13.19 -5.82 4.64
N GLY A 117 -13.30 -5.04 3.57
CA GLY A 117 -14.21 -5.28 2.45
C GLY A 117 -13.56 -4.86 1.13
N ALA A 118 -14.04 -5.39 0.02
CA ALA A 118 -13.44 -5.09 -1.28
C ALA A 118 -13.53 -3.59 -1.59
N ALA A 119 -12.41 -3.00 -1.97
CA ALA A 119 -12.30 -1.58 -2.26
C ALA A 119 -12.22 -1.35 -3.77
N CYS A 120 -12.99 -0.39 -4.28
CA CYS A 120 -13.08 -0.11 -5.70
C CYS A 120 -12.41 1.23 -6.04
N LEU A 121 -11.59 1.24 -7.08
CA LEU A 121 -11.10 2.44 -7.76
C LEU A 121 -11.78 2.55 -9.11
N ARG A 122 -12.55 3.62 -9.32
CA ARG A 122 -13.23 3.91 -10.58
C ARG A 122 -12.19 4.35 -11.62
N LEU A 123 -12.06 3.63 -12.74
CA LEU A 123 -10.98 3.88 -13.69
C LEU A 123 -11.25 5.10 -14.57
N GLN A 124 -12.52 5.28 -14.99
CA GLN A 124 -12.91 6.38 -15.87
C GLN A 124 -12.70 7.77 -15.22
N PRO A 125 -13.19 8.05 -13.99
CA PRO A 125 -12.95 9.34 -13.34
C PRO A 125 -11.46 9.60 -13.06
N TRP A 126 -10.68 8.55 -12.81
CA TRP A 126 -9.23 8.69 -12.61
C TRP A 126 -8.51 9.05 -13.92
N LEU A 127 -8.90 8.46 -15.06
CA LEU A 127 -8.36 8.82 -16.37
C LEU A 127 -8.72 10.27 -16.75
N GLU A 128 -9.94 10.70 -16.46
CA GLU A 128 -10.39 12.07 -16.67
C GLU A 128 -9.59 13.07 -15.80
N ASP A 129 -9.49 12.81 -14.50
CA ASP A 129 -8.67 13.63 -13.59
C ASP A 129 -7.19 13.68 -14.03
N LEU A 130 -6.64 12.56 -14.51
CA LEU A 130 -5.29 12.51 -15.04
C LEU A 130 -5.13 13.39 -16.29
N ARG A 131 -6.08 13.34 -17.22
CA ARG A 131 -6.07 14.15 -18.45
C ARG A 131 -6.25 15.64 -18.16
N ASP A 132 -7.10 15.98 -17.20
CA ASP A 132 -7.38 17.37 -16.82
C ASP A 132 -6.24 17.99 -16.00
N SER A 133 -5.50 17.18 -15.23
CA SER A 133 -4.43 17.65 -14.35
C SER A 133 -3.04 17.69 -15.00
N LYS A 134 -2.89 17.20 -16.24
CA LYS A 134 -1.60 17.04 -16.92
C LYS A 134 -1.59 17.64 -18.31
N THR A 135 -0.42 18.11 -18.73
CA THR A 135 -0.21 18.50 -20.13
C THR A 135 -0.09 17.27 -21.03
N GLU A 136 -0.38 17.43 -22.33
CA GLU A 136 -0.24 16.34 -23.31
C GLU A 136 1.17 15.74 -23.34
N ALA A 137 2.19 16.58 -23.21
CA ALA A 137 3.59 16.15 -23.12
C ALA A 137 3.88 15.32 -21.86
N GLU A 138 3.26 15.64 -20.72
CA GLU A 138 3.38 14.80 -19.51
C GLU A 138 2.61 13.50 -19.65
N LEU A 139 1.41 13.54 -20.25
CA LEU A 139 0.60 12.34 -20.47
C LEU A 139 1.34 11.31 -21.33
N ASP A 140 2.02 11.77 -22.38
CA ASP A 140 2.83 10.91 -23.24
C ASP A 140 3.95 10.18 -22.50
N THR A 141 4.49 10.76 -21.41
CA THR A 141 5.51 10.07 -20.59
C THR A 141 4.96 8.85 -19.87
N PHE A 142 3.66 8.83 -19.57
CA PHE A 142 3.01 7.72 -18.87
C PHE A 142 2.58 6.58 -19.81
N VAL A 143 2.67 6.78 -21.13
CA VAL A 143 2.23 5.81 -22.14
C VAL A 143 3.40 4.94 -22.59
N HIS A 144 3.28 3.63 -22.38
CA HIS A 144 4.30 2.62 -22.69
C HIS A 144 3.83 1.62 -23.75
N PRO A 145 4.72 1.08 -24.61
CA PRO A 145 6.13 1.49 -24.70
C PRO A 145 6.23 2.92 -25.25
N GLN A 146 7.29 3.61 -24.84
CA GLN A 146 7.65 4.88 -25.45
C GLN A 146 8.23 4.57 -26.83
N SER A 147 8.12 5.50 -27.77
CA SER A 147 8.41 5.24 -29.20
C SER A 147 9.79 4.62 -29.42
N GLY A 148 9.87 3.51 -30.16
CA GLY A 148 11.12 2.90 -30.58
C GLY A 148 11.71 1.86 -29.62
N GLU A 149 11.01 1.51 -28.54
CA GLU A 149 11.44 0.47 -27.60
C GLU A 149 11.02 -0.94 -28.06
N ALA A 150 11.89 -1.92 -27.80
CA ALA A 150 11.59 -3.33 -28.03
C ALA A 150 10.55 -3.85 -27.02
N ASP A 151 9.96 -5.02 -27.31
CA ASP A 151 9.08 -5.72 -26.36
C ASP A 151 9.78 -5.85 -24.99
N THR A 152 9.20 -5.19 -23.98
CA THR A 152 9.84 -5.00 -22.67
C THR A 152 8.93 -5.51 -21.57
N THR A 153 9.43 -6.44 -20.75
CA THR A 153 8.72 -6.91 -19.56
C THR A 153 8.86 -5.90 -18.43
N ILE A 154 7.75 -5.38 -17.95
CA ILE A 154 7.67 -4.34 -16.89
C ILE A 154 7.35 -4.93 -15.51
N SER A 155 7.28 -6.25 -15.43
CA SER A 155 7.11 -7.07 -14.22
C SER A 155 8.44 -7.61 -13.70
N ARG A 156 8.45 -8.07 -12.44
CA ARG A 156 9.56 -8.82 -11.87
C ARG A 156 9.68 -10.17 -12.61
N GLY A 157 10.92 -10.64 -12.81
CA GLY A 157 11.20 -11.84 -13.59
C GLY A 157 10.55 -13.15 -13.08
N ASN A 158 10.06 -13.18 -11.83
CA ASN A 158 9.34 -14.32 -11.26
C ASN A 158 7.84 -14.04 -11.04
N SER A 159 7.28 -13.00 -11.66
CA SER A 159 5.83 -12.75 -11.60
C SER A 159 5.07 -13.91 -12.26
N ALA A 160 4.01 -14.40 -11.61
CA ALA A 160 3.14 -15.42 -12.18
C ALA A 160 2.21 -14.87 -13.28
N THR A 161 2.07 -13.55 -13.36
CA THR A 161 1.27 -12.84 -14.37
C THR A 161 2.11 -11.67 -14.92
N PRO A 162 3.20 -11.96 -15.64
CA PRO A 162 4.10 -10.91 -16.11
C PRO A 162 3.41 -10.05 -17.17
N ILE A 163 3.65 -8.74 -17.12
CA ILE A 163 3.20 -7.78 -18.10
C ILE A 163 4.38 -7.42 -19.00
N SER A 164 4.17 -7.51 -20.30
CA SER A 164 5.08 -7.01 -21.32
C SER A 164 4.39 -5.95 -22.14
N VAL A 165 5.09 -4.85 -22.43
CA VAL A 165 4.61 -3.77 -23.30
C VAL A 165 5.30 -3.85 -24.65
N SER A 166 4.53 -3.61 -25.70
CA SER A 166 4.90 -3.68 -27.11
C SER A 166 4.08 -2.67 -27.90
N GLY A 167 4.40 -2.46 -29.18
CA GLY A 167 3.60 -1.61 -30.06
C GLY A 167 2.12 -2.05 -30.20
N GLY A 168 1.82 -3.33 -29.93
CA GLY A 168 0.46 -3.89 -30.05
C GLY A 168 -0.42 -3.74 -28.81
N ASN A 169 0.14 -3.33 -27.66
CA ASN A 169 -0.60 -3.18 -26.41
C ASN A 169 -0.15 -1.91 -25.65
N ARG A 170 0.01 -0.82 -26.40
CA ARG A 170 0.40 0.49 -25.87
C ARG A 170 -0.65 1.02 -24.89
N GLY A 171 -0.22 1.48 -23.71
CA GLY A 171 -1.12 1.91 -22.64
C GLY A 171 -0.42 2.62 -21.49
N ILE A 172 -1.20 3.11 -20.53
CA ILE A 172 -0.69 3.78 -19.34
C ILE A 172 -0.23 2.75 -18.32
N VAL A 173 1.02 2.86 -17.84
CA VAL A 173 1.49 2.05 -16.72
C VAL A 173 1.22 2.79 -15.42
N ALA A 174 0.58 2.12 -14.47
CA ALA A 174 0.25 2.71 -13.19
C ALA A 174 0.41 1.69 -12.05
N ASP A 175 0.84 2.17 -10.90
CA ASP A 175 1.07 1.38 -9.70
C ASP A 175 -0.01 1.69 -8.66
N ILE A 176 -0.50 0.65 -7.99
CA ILE A 176 -1.47 0.77 -6.89
C ILE A 176 -0.72 0.74 -5.58
N PHE A 177 -1.01 1.71 -4.73
CA PHE A 177 -0.50 1.78 -3.37
C PHE A 177 -1.64 1.76 -2.36
N ILE A 178 -1.34 1.23 -1.17
CA ILE A 178 -2.18 1.35 0.00
C ILE A 178 -1.39 1.96 1.15
N ARG A 179 -2.00 2.84 1.93
CA ARG A 179 -1.38 3.40 3.14
C ARG A 179 -2.30 3.38 4.34
N PHE A 180 -1.70 3.34 5.51
CA PHE A 180 -2.38 3.48 6.79
C PHE A 180 -2.91 4.91 6.96
N ARG A 181 -4.15 5.04 7.43
CA ARG A 181 -4.76 6.31 7.77
C ARG A 181 -5.54 6.18 9.07
N ILE A 182 -5.52 7.24 9.87
CA ILE A 182 -6.41 7.34 11.02
C ILE A 182 -7.65 8.12 10.57
N CYS A 183 -8.81 7.51 10.73
CA CYS A 183 -10.10 8.14 10.44
C CYS A 183 -10.86 8.37 11.75
N GLU A 184 -11.38 9.58 11.93
CA GLU A 184 -12.33 9.88 13.00
C GLU A 184 -13.62 9.07 12.77
N ALA A 185 -14.11 8.39 13.81
CA ALA A 185 -15.28 7.52 13.75
C ALA A 185 -16.22 7.77 14.93
N GLY A 186 -17.51 7.47 14.74
CA GLY A 186 -18.49 7.47 15.83
C GLY A 186 -19.00 8.85 16.28
N GLY A 187 -18.91 9.88 15.44
CA GLY A 187 -19.33 11.24 15.77
C GLY A 187 -18.32 11.98 16.65
N ARG A 188 -18.68 13.19 17.11
CA ARG A 188 -17.88 13.95 18.08
C ARG A 188 -18.53 13.88 19.46
N THR A 189 -17.72 13.77 20.50
CA THR A 189 -18.13 13.81 21.91
C THR A 189 -17.61 15.09 22.55
N PRO A 190 -18.35 15.70 23.49
CA PRO A 190 -17.83 16.83 24.25
C PRO A 190 -16.51 16.47 24.96
N ALA A 191 -15.56 17.39 24.95
CA ALA A 191 -14.31 17.28 25.70
C ALA A 191 -14.15 18.46 26.65
N PHE A 192 -13.54 18.21 27.81
CA PHE A 192 -13.09 19.28 28.68
C PHE A 192 -11.93 20.01 28.01
N ALA A 193 -11.90 21.33 28.15
CA ALA A 193 -10.82 22.17 27.64
C ALA A 193 -9.46 21.65 28.16
N SER A 194 -8.51 21.43 27.26
CA SER A 194 -7.11 21.17 27.60
C SER A 194 -6.27 22.41 27.31
N GLY A 195 -5.37 22.77 28.23
CA GLY A 195 -4.48 23.93 28.11
C GLY A 195 -4.94 25.20 28.86
N PRO A 196 -4.08 26.26 28.89
CA PRO A 196 -4.34 27.48 29.65
C PRO A 196 -5.27 28.43 28.87
N PHE A 197 -6.57 28.35 29.19
CA PHE A 197 -7.65 29.26 28.80
C PHE A 197 -8.08 29.22 27.31
N ASP A 198 -9.40 29.15 27.08
CA ASP A 198 -10.10 29.16 25.78
C ASP A 198 -9.75 28.05 24.77
N ALA A 199 -9.85 26.79 25.16
CA ALA A 199 -9.85 25.69 24.18
C ALA A 199 -11.17 25.72 23.37
N THR A 200 -11.08 26.14 22.10
CA THR A 200 -12.22 26.29 21.17
C THR A 200 -12.80 24.97 20.66
N ASP A 201 -12.13 23.83 20.89
CA ASP A 201 -12.62 22.51 20.50
C ASP A 201 -13.45 21.88 21.63
N ALA A 202 -14.69 22.34 21.77
CA ALA A 202 -15.64 21.79 22.74
C ALA A 202 -15.98 20.31 22.47
N ASN A 203 -15.70 19.80 21.27
CA ASN A 203 -16.01 18.43 20.86
C ASN A 203 -14.83 17.77 20.14
N VAL A 204 -14.45 16.57 20.56
CA VAL A 204 -13.40 15.72 19.97
C VAL A 204 -14.00 14.48 19.31
N PRO A 205 -13.30 13.78 18.41
CA PRO A 205 -13.76 12.50 17.87
C PRO A 205 -14.08 11.50 18.99
N ALA A 206 -15.24 10.86 18.94
CA ALA A 206 -15.62 9.87 19.94
C ALA A 206 -14.77 8.60 19.84
N ARG A 207 -14.31 8.26 18.63
CA ARG A 207 -13.44 7.11 18.34
C ARG A 207 -12.47 7.45 17.21
N LEU A 208 -11.32 6.80 17.22
CA LEU A 208 -10.41 6.72 16.08
C LEU A 208 -10.51 5.31 15.49
N ARG A 209 -10.48 5.21 14.16
CA ARG A 209 -10.43 3.96 13.43
C ARG A 209 -9.16 3.92 12.62
N ASP A 210 -8.45 2.81 12.75
CA ASP A 210 -7.38 2.41 11.83
C ASP A 210 -8.02 2.08 10.49
N ALA A 211 -7.69 2.88 9.49
CA ALA A 211 -8.25 2.85 8.15
C ALA A 211 -7.12 2.83 7.12
N TYR A 212 -7.52 2.92 5.85
CA TYR A 212 -6.59 2.89 4.74
C TYR A 212 -6.99 3.88 3.67
N GLU A 213 -6.03 4.22 2.82
CA GLU A 213 -6.25 4.96 1.59
C GLU A 213 -5.56 4.23 0.45
N LEU A 214 -6.30 4.05 -0.65
CA LEU A 214 -5.76 3.51 -1.89
C LEU A 214 -5.43 4.67 -2.83
N SER A 215 -4.32 4.56 -3.54
CA SER A 215 -3.98 5.49 -4.61
C SER A 215 -3.49 4.73 -5.84
N LEU A 216 -3.82 5.28 -7.01
CA LEU A 216 -3.36 4.81 -8.31
C LEU A 216 -2.43 5.88 -8.89
N ARG A 217 -1.18 5.51 -9.15
CA ARG A 217 -0.10 6.43 -9.53
C ARG A 217 0.45 6.06 -10.91
N PRO A 218 0.38 6.94 -11.91
CA PRO A 218 0.98 6.67 -13.23
C PRO A 218 2.51 6.72 -13.15
N ARG A 219 3.20 5.97 -14.03
CA ARG A 219 4.67 5.86 -14.09
C ARG A 219 5.22 6.56 -15.31
N ALA A 220 6.15 7.49 -15.12
CA ALA A 220 6.75 8.30 -16.18
C ALA A 220 8.17 7.84 -16.57
N GLU A 221 8.73 6.87 -15.84
CA GLU A 221 10.06 6.37 -16.11
C GLU A 221 10.14 5.66 -17.45
N ASP A 222 11.28 5.75 -18.14
CA ASP A 222 11.52 5.03 -19.40
C ASP A 222 11.13 3.55 -19.27
N THR A 223 10.55 2.97 -20.33
CA THR A 223 9.99 1.61 -20.25
C THR A 223 11.04 0.58 -19.85
N ALA A 224 12.28 0.74 -20.33
CA ALA A 224 13.41 -0.11 -19.95
C ALA A 224 13.74 -0.06 -18.44
N ASN A 225 13.37 1.01 -17.76
CA ASN A 225 13.63 1.23 -16.33
C ASN A 225 12.45 0.81 -15.43
N LEU A 226 11.25 0.57 -15.98
CA LEU A 226 10.07 0.22 -15.19
C LEU A 226 10.29 -1.04 -14.33
N GLY A 227 10.99 -2.05 -14.84
CA GLY A 227 11.32 -3.25 -14.06
C GLY A 227 12.22 -2.99 -12.84
N ASN A 228 13.01 -1.90 -12.88
CA ASN A 228 13.95 -1.53 -11.81
C ASN A 228 13.28 -0.78 -10.66
N VAL A 229 12.13 -0.14 -10.91
CA VAL A 229 11.32 0.62 -9.93
C VAL A 229 10.22 -0.23 -9.28
N LEU A 230 10.45 -1.55 -9.19
CA LEU A 230 9.60 -2.46 -8.42
C LEU A 230 10.17 -2.63 -7.01
N PRO A 231 9.34 -2.97 -6.02
CA PRO A 231 9.83 -3.30 -4.68
C PRO A 231 10.92 -4.37 -4.75
N ARG A 232 11.84 -4.38 -3.79
CA ARG A 232 12.81 -5.47 -3.62
C ARG A 232 12.65 -6.07 -2.24
N SER A 233 12.65 -7.40 -2.17
CA SER A 233 12.68 -8.08 -0.87
C SER A 233 14.04 -7.82 -0.23
N PRO A 234 14.09 -7.42 1.05
CA PRO A 234 15.36 -7.29 1.77
C PRO A 234 16.08 -8.64 1.91
N TRP A 235 15.39 -9.75 1.63
CA TRP A 235 15.93 -11.11 1.75
C TRP A 235 16.24 -11.73 0.38
N ALA A 236 16.13 -10.97 -0.71
CA ALA A 236 16.24 -11.50 -2.08
C ALA A 236 17.60 -12.15 -2.37
N ASP A 237 18.67 -11.64 -1.74
CA ASP A 237 20.05 -12.06 -2.02
C ASP A 237 20.55 -13.15 -1.06
N ALA A 238 19.74 -13.56 -0.07
CA ALA A 238 20.11 -14.61 0.88
C ALA A 238 19.98 -16.00 0.22
N THR A 239 21.12 -16.65 -0.02
CA THR A 239 21.19 -17.96 -0.71
C THR A 239 21.46 -19.12 0.24
N ASP A 240 21.88 -18.83 1.48
CA ASP A 240 22.17 -19.81 2.52
C ASP A 240 21.77 -19.29 3.92
N LEU A 241 21.89 -20.14 4.94
CA LEU A 241 21.51 -19.76 6.31
C LEU A 241 22.38 -18.64 6.88
N GLN A 242 23.67 -18.59 6.51
CA GLN A 242 24.59 -17.60 7.05
C GLN A 242 24.30 -16.21 6.48
N SER A 243 24.12 -16.10 5.17
CA SER A 243 23.69 -14.87 4.48
C SER A 243 22.32 -14.38 4.98
N LEU A 244 21.39 -15.29 5.27
CA LEU A 244 20.13 -14.93 5.91
C LEU A 244 20.33 -14.37 7.34
N GLN A 245 21.16 -15.01 8.16
CA GLN A 245 21.46 -14.53 9.52
C GLN A 245 22.18 -13.19 9.51
N SER A 246 23.14 -12.99 8.60
CA SER A 246 23.81 -11.71 8.38
C SER A 246 22.80 -10.64 7.99
N ALA A 247 21.90 -10.92 7.03
CA ALA A 247 20.84 -10.00 6.65
C ALA A 247 19.95 -9.63 7.85
N VAL A 248 19.62 -10.60 8.72
CA VAL A 248 18.86 -10.35 9.96
C VAL A 248 19.62 -9.40 10.90
N PHE A 249 20.92 -9.61 11.12
CA PHE A 249 21.72 -8.69 11.95
C PHE A 249 21.80 -7.28 11.36
N GLU A 250 21.85 -7.16 10.04
CA GLU A 250 21.90 -5.89 9.33
C GLU A 250 20.55 -5.16 9.26
N THR A 251 19.43 -5.86 9.53
CA THR A 251 18.10 -5.21 9.51
C THR A 251 17.90 -4.19 10.62
N TRP A 252 18.66 -4.27 11.72
CA TRP A 252 18.51 -3.35 12.85
C TRP A 252 19.01 -1.95 12.49
N GLU A 253 18.08 -1.07 12.15
CA GLU A 253 18.36 0.36 12.00
C GLU A 253 18.31 1.06 13.37
N GLU A 254 19.43 1.66 13.78
CA GLU A 254 19.43 2.62 14.90
C GLU A 254 18.49 3.78 14.58
N THR A 255 17.91 4.40 15.61
CA THR A 255 16.71 5.23 15.50
C THR A 255 16.60 6.01 14.20
N SER A 256 17.55 6.88 13.82
CA SER A 256 17.44 7.72 12.61
C SER A 256 18.02 7.15 11.30
N ALA A 257 18.65 5.98 11.32
CA ALA A 257 19.17 5.35 10.10
C ALA A 257 17.98 4.98 9.19
N GLY A 258 18.06 5.31 7.90
CA GLY A 258 16.96 5.04 6.96
C GLY A 258 15.82 6.08 6.97
N TRP A 259 15.97 7.20 7.69
CA TRP A 259 14.99 8.29 7.74
C TRP A 259 15.56 9.63 7.27
N THR A 260 14.69 10.43 6.68
CA THR A 260 14.89 11.88 6.50
C THR A 260 14.46 12.62 7.77
N SER A 261 14.52 13.95 7.76
CA SER A 261 13.99 14.78 8.86
C SER A 261 12.47 14.68 9.04
N GLU A 262 11.73 14.04 8.12
CA GLU A 262 10.26 14.01 8.14
C GLU A 262 9.66 12.61 7.97
N SER A 263 10.31 11.72 7.21
CA SER A 263 9.75 10.40 6.85
C SER A 263 10.86 9.37 6.56
N PRO A 264 10.55 8.06 6.47
CA PRO A 264 11.49 7.07 5.98
C PRO A 264 12.06 7.45 4.60
N ASN A 265 13.29 7.09 4.30
CA ASN A 265 13.88 7.30 2.98
C ASN A 265 13.02 6.61 1.90
N PRO A 266 12.79 7.23 0.74
CA PRO A 266 12.04 6.59 -0.34
C PRO A 266 12.74 5.32 -0.83
N ARG A 267 11.94 4.37 -1.35
CA ARG A 267 12.42 3.14 -1.99
C ARG A 267 12.23 3.26 -3.50
N ALA A 268 12.75 2.30 -4.27
CA ALA A 268 12.71 2.33 -5.73
C ALA A 268 11.29 2.41 -6.29
N GLU A 269 10.31 1.82 -5.59
CA GLU A 269 8.90 1.87 -5.97
C GLU A 269 8.25 3.25 -5.77
N HIS A 270 8.77 4.10 -4.90
CA HIS A 270 8.14 5.39 -4.58
C HIS A 270 8.50 6.45 -5.61
N ALA A 271 7.49 7.15 -6.12
CA ALA A 271 7.68 8.34 -6.93
C ALA A 271 8.17 9.52 -6.07
N SER A 272 8.74 10.54 -6.73
CA SER A 272 9.16 11.76 -6.05
C SER A 272 7.97 12.44 -5.35
N GLY A 273 8.15 12.82 -4.08
CA GLY A 273 7.10 13.45 -3.27
C GLY A 273 5.98 12.51 -2.80
N GLN A 274 6.10 11.20 -3.05
CA GLN A 274 5.17 10.21 -2.51
C GLN A 274 5.42 9.96 -1.01
N ASP A 275 4.34 9.68 -0.28
CA ASP A 275 4.42 9.22 1.11
C ASP A 275 5.22 7.90 1.15
N THR A 276 6.35 7.92 1.86
CA THR A 276 7.27 6.78 1.84
C THR A 276 6.80 5.62 2.72
N THR A 277 5.63 5.74 3.36
CA THR A 277 4.93 4.66 4.05
C THR A 277 3.90 3.95 3.17
N ASP A 278 3.64 4.45 1.96
CA ASP A 278 2.81 3.79 0.97
C ASP A 278 3.35 2.39 0.67
N LEU A 279 2.47 1.40 0.63
CA LEU A 279 2.81 0.03 0.28
C LEU A 279 2.33 -0.30 -1.13
N PHE A 280 3.26 -0.67 -2.00
CA PHE A 280 2.97 -1.15 -3.35
C PHE A 280 2.16 -2.46 -3.31
N LEU A 281 1.04 -2.50 -4.03
CA LEU A 281 0.17 -3.69 -4.14
C LEU A 281 0.26 -4.38 -5.49
N ALA A 282 0.19 -3.63 -6.59
CA ALA A 282 0.20 -4.19 -7.93
C ALA A 282 0.62 -3.15 -8.97
N ARG A 283 1.12 -3.64 -10.11
CA ARG A 283 1.32 -2.84 -11.32
C ARG A 283 0.21 -3.14 -12.32
N LEU A 284 -0.23 -2.10 -13.01
CA LEU A 284 -1.23 -2.16 -14.07
C LEU A 284 -0.65 -1.69 -15.40
N LEU A 285 -1.07 -2.33 -16.47
CA LEU A 285 -1.02 -1.76 -17.82
C LEU A 285 -2.45 -1.50 -18.26
N ILE A 286 -2.83 -0.23 -18.36
CA ILE A 286 -4.16 0.24 -18.73
C ILE A 286 -4.14 0.64 -20.20
N VAL A 287 -4.79 -0.15 -21.04
CA VAL A 287 -4.90 0.11 -22.47
C VAL A 287 -6.21 0.85 -22.74
N THR A 288 -6.09 2.10 -23.16
CA THR A 288 -7.21 2.93 -23.61
C THR A 288 -7.28 2.87 -25.14
N PRO A 289 -8.26 2.17 -25.72
CA PRO A 289 -8.40 2.11 -27.17
C PRO A 289 -8.83 3.47 -27.75
N GLU A 290 -8.50 3.72 -29.02
CA GLU A 290 -8.81 4.98 -29.71
C GLU A 290 -10.28 5.12 -30.12
N ASP A 291 -11.05 4.03 -30.11
CA ASP A 291 -12.40 3.92 -30.67
C ASP A 291 -13.54 4.14 -29.64
N ASP A 292 -13.26 4.90 -28.56
CA ASP A 292 -14.15 5.11 -27.41
C ASP A 292 -14.61 3.82 -26.70
N SER A 293 -14.00 2.66 -27.00
CA SER A 293 -14.25 1.42 -26.28
C SER A 293 -13.77 1.52 -24.83
N PRO A 294 -14.39 0.78 -23.88
CA PRO A 294 -13.99 0.82 -22.49
C PRO A 294 -12.52 0.39 -22.33
N PRO A 295 -11.78 1.02 -21.39
CA PRO A 295 -10.39 0.66 -21.14
C PRO A 295 -10.28 -0.79 -20.67
N THR A 296 -9.19 -1.45 -21.04
CA THR A 296 -8.82 -2.77 -20.52
C THR A 296 -7.58 -2.64 -19.64
N ALA A 297 -7.38 -3.56 -18.70
CA ALA A 297 -6.16 -3.56 -17.89
C ALA A 297 -5.61 -4.95 -17.63
N GLN A 298 -4.28 -5.07 -17.72
CA GLN A 298 -3.53 -6.22 -17.21
C GLN A 298 -3.02 -5.90 -15.81
N VAL A 299 -3.00 -6.90 -14.91
CA VAL A 299 -2.63 -6.72 -13.51
C VAL A 299 -1.49 -7.65 -13.12
N ASP A 300 -0.41 -7.09 -12.62
CA ASP A 300 0.70 -7.81 -12.01
C ASP A 300 0.63 -7.69 -10.49
N ASN A 301 0.14 -8.77 -9.89
CA ASN A 301 0.00 -8.92 -8.44
C ASN A 301 1.26 -9.46 -7.75
N TYR A 302 2.28 -9.89 -8.48
CA TYR A 302 3.36 -10.71 -7.91
C TYR A 302 4.69 -9.97 -7.82
N SER A 303 4.81 -8.83 -8.48
CA SER A 303 5.96 -7.92 -8.33
C SER A 303 5.99 -7.16 -6.99
N ARG A 304 4.97 -7.30 -6.14
CA ARG A 304 4.92 -6.68 -4.81
C ARG A 304 5.84 -7.37 -3.79
N SER A 305 5.89 -6.80 -2.59
CA SER A 305 6.47 -7.44 -1.41
C SER A 305 5.42 -8.20 -0.63
N PHE A 306 5.75 -9.43 -0.23
CA PHE A 306 4.94 -10.28 0.64
C PHE A 306 5.65 -10.46 1.98
N VAL A 307 4.87 -10.49 3.05
CA VAL A 307 5.33 -10.97 4.36
C VAL A 307 5.16 -12.48 4.35
N TYR A 308 6.27 -13.21 4.51
CA TYR A 308 6.24 -14.66 4.55
C TYR A 308 6.12 -15.15 6.00
N PRO A 309 4.99 -15.75 6.42
CA PRO A 309 4.92 -16.39 7.72
C PRO A 309 5.87 -17.59 7.76
N SER A 310 6.53 -17.81 8.89
CA SER A 310 7.51 -18.89 9.08
C SER A 310 6.98 -20.28 8.68
N GLY A 311 5.69 -20.55 8.93
CA GLY A 311 5.03 -21.78 8.51
C GLY A 311 4.91 -21.94 6.99
N ALA A 312 4.74 -20.87 6.22
CA ALA A 312 4.71 -20.93 4.75
C ALA A 312 6.10 -21.25 4.19
N ILE A 313 7.15 -20.68 4.78
CA ILE A 313 8.55 -20.96 4.41
C ILE A 313 8.89 -22.43 4.71
N ALA A 314 8.53 -22.93 5.89
CA ALA A 314 8.77 -24.32 6.29
C ALA A 314 8.10 -25.30 5.30
N ARG A 315 6.83 -25.05 4.96
CA ARG A 315 6.10 -25.87 3.99
C ARG A 315 6.70 -25.82 2.58
N TRP A 316 7.14 -24.64 2.13
CA TRP A 316 7.80 -24.49 0.84
C TRP A 316 9.11 -25.30 0.77
N GLN A 317 9.91 -25.28 1.84
CA GLN A 317 11.12 -26.10 1.92
C GLN A 317 10.82 -27.60 1.93
N GLU A 318 9.75 -28.04 2.60
CA GLU A 318 9.34 -29.45 2.59
C GLU A 318 8.93 -29.92 1.19
N ILE A 319 8.19 -29.11 0.43
CA ILE A 319 7.76 -29.42 -0.94
C ILE A 319 8.97 -29.55 -1.88
N ASN A 320 10.01 -28.75 -1.67
CA ASN A 320 11.21 -28.71 -2.52
C ASN A 320 12.32 -29.65 -2.05
N ARG A 321 12.11 -30.49 -1.03
CA ARG A 321 13.07 -31.53 -0.70
C ARG A 321 13.06 -32.59 -1.81
N PRO A 322 14.22 -32.92 -2.40
CA PRO A 322 14.30 -34.08 -3.29
C PRO A 322 13.84 -35.31 -2.49
N SER A 323 12.94 -36.11 -3.08
CA SER A 323 12.52 -37.38 -2.48
C SER A 323 13.76 -38.26 -2.28
N PRO A 324 13.87 -38.97 -1.15
CA PRO A 324 15.02 -39.81 -0.85
C PRO A 324 15.21 -40.94 -1.87
#